data_AF-A0A9E0DJQ6-F1
#
_entry.id   AF-A0A9E0DJQ6-F1
#
_cell.length_a   1.000
_cell.length_b   1.000
_cell.length_c   1.000
_cell.angle_alpha   90.00
_cell.angle_beta   90.00
_cell.angle_gamma   90.00
#
_symmetry.space_group_name_H-M   'P 1'
#
loop_
_entity.id
_entity.type
_entity.pdbx_description
1 polymer ?
#
loop_
_entity_poly.entity_id
_entity_poly.type
_entity_poly.pdbx_seq_one_letter_code
_entity_poly.pdbx_strand_id
1 'polypeptide(L)'
;MSPTHDQVLDYLYRLADTVCKEIDDFQPDLLVVLYHSAQIPLAAVSALWAETRTRPLPPVVRTNLGQEKFSEYRHSSSFLEEYSYMPELVGWPSIDGHFLAWLIQQSDLVQAVQTQVEEVVGKERTIRRILVIDDFLYGGGTKMVSLGILHHLFPGTGCHLLAGNQDGLREHFSEEWLGRFHPGLLERIKAEWKPVPDRGELRSPDSVLRWLTMGTMDVEWISPAWVPITAESERLSQLLPFLPAEEWLRLPVWMYDEIGDQIRLRVQTGVPETAKPFTLRRHTVGMACRIMGLAWQYRRLEIPEVAERLGLPEDKAREELDKLVSRGYLIRCVQRDRIWYELPGGPGFLLYGPMRIDPGNEITQYAEAISLPLSIPFAVEFAHTGDYYGGAPILAVMPDLHGTSVPATLLHMDPAVDLDQDFIDFLIYPQWVLERDEEKSLTYLEVAWEEKGVIGIDTLAHFHGMDRTFFLAPVPNLAFVMDQEMSEAEKGRRLAALAVESLTELTYPSGTDGIRYLVDAINQGVETPLTTAYRDALLILADHAPDLVTARERLAARRGLGHLPVWSIADNRFA
;
A
#
# COMPACT_ATOMS: atom_id res chain seq x y z
N MET A 1 12.07 -36.20 -2.74
CA MET A 1 11.91 -36.95 -3.99
C MET A 1 10.69 -36.38 -4.69
N SER A 2 10.81 -36.02 -5.96
CA SER A 2 9.66 -35.62 -6.77
C SER A 2 8.66 -36.78 -6.86
N PRO A 3 7.34 -36.53 -6.79
CA PRO A 3 6.35 -37.58 -6.97
C PRO A 3 6.46 -38.15 -8.39
N THR A 4 6.22 -39.46 -8.50
CA THR A 4 6.06 -40.14 -9.79
C THR A 4 4.79 -39.67 -10.50
N HIS A 5 4.72 -39.85 -11.82
CA HIS A 5 3.53 -39.49 -12.59
C HIS A 5 2.25 -40.19 -12.07
N ASP A 6 2.33 -41.47 -11.72
CA ASP A 6 1.21 -42.21 -11.14
C ASP A 6 0.74 -41.63 -9.79
N GLN A 7 1.68 -41.13 -8.97
CA GLN A 7 1.36 -40.45 -7.70
C GLN A 7 0.68 -39.10 -7.94
N VAL A 8 1.08 -38.36 -8.99
CA VAL A 8 0.42 -37.11 -9.40
C VAL A 8 -1.00 -37.39 -9.89
N LEU A 9 -1.20 -38.41 -10.73
CA LEU A 9 -2.53 -38.83 -11.18
C LEU A 9 -3.40 -39.32 -10.01
N ASP A 10 -2.80 -39.99 -9.02
CA ASP A 10 -3.49 -40.43 -7.81
C ASP A 10 -3.91 -39.28 -6.90
N TYR A 11 -3.04 -38.28 -6.79
CA TYR A 11 -3.39 -37.02 -6.17
C TYR A 11 -4.56 -36.33 -6.89
N LEU A 12 -4.49 -36.19 -8.21
CA LEU A 12 -5.53 -35.52 -9.00
C LEU A 12 -6.89 -36.21 -8.90
N TYR A 13 -6.91 -37.54 -8.91
CA TYR A 13 -8.15 -38.29 -8.70
C TYR A 13 -8.78 -37.96 -7.32
N ARG A 14 -7.97 -37.93 -6.26
CA ARG A 14 -8.45 -37.64 -4.90
C ARG A 14 -8.90 -36.18 -4.72
N LEU A 15 -8.17 -35.24 -5.32
CA LEU A 15 -8.55 -33.84 -5.39
C LEU A 15 -9.89 -33.69 -6.13
N ALA A 16 -10.02 -34.31 -7.30
CA ALA A 16 -11.25 -34.29 -8.09
C ALA A 16 -12.43 -34.89 -7.33
N ASP A 17 -12.26 -36.04 -6.68
CA ASP A 17 -13.32 -36.66 -5.87
C ASP A 17 -13.77 -35.76 -4.71
N THR A 18 -12.81 -35.10 -4.05
CA THR A 18 -13.11 -34.16 -2.96
C THR A 18 -13.85 -32.94 -3.47
N VAL A 19 -13.45 -32.37 -4.60
CA VAL A 19 -14.15 -31.24 -5.23
C VAL A 19 -15.55 -31.66 -5.70
N CYS A 20 -15.71 -32.84 -6.30
CA CYS A 20 -17.03 -33.36 -6.70
C CYS A 20 -17.96 -33.52 -5.49
N LYS A 21 -17.45 -34.04 -4.37
CA LYS A 21 -18.21 -34.11 -3.10
C LYS A 21 -18.58 -32.73 -2.58
N GLU A 22 -17.66 -31.77 -2.62
CA GLU A 22 -17.99 -30.38 -2.25
C GLU A 22 -19.06 -29.79 -3.19
N ILE A 23 -19.03 -30.07 -4.49
CA ILE A 23 -20.09 -29.62 -5.42
C ILE A 23 -21.43 -30.26 -5.07
N ASP A 24 -21.45 -31.52 -4.63
CA ASP A 24 -22.65 -32.21 -4.17
C ASP A 24 -23.18 -31.66 -2.83
N ASP A 25 -22.30 -31.34 -1.88
CA ASP A 25 -22.68 -30.83 -0.56
C ASP A 25 -23.02 -29.33 -0.59
N PHE A 26 -22.15 -28.53 -1.20
CA PHE A 26 -22.26 -27.08 -1.27
C PHE A 26 -23.22 -26.61 -2.36
N GLN A 27 -23.42 -27.39 -3.43
CA GLN A 27 -24.32 -27.08 -4.55
C GLN A 27 -24.08 -25.66 -5.14
N PRO A 28 -22.86 -25.32 -5.58
CA PRO A 28 -22.54 -24.00 -6.10
C PRO A 28 -23.37 -23.66 -7.35
N ASP A 29 -23.76 -22.39 -7.47
CA ASP A 29 -24.41 -21.84 -8.67
C ASP A 29 -23.38 -21.56 -9.78
N LEU A 30 -22.12 -21.37 -9.37
CA LEU A 30 -20.98 -21.04 -10.22
C LEU A 30 -19.69 -21.70 -9.68
N LEU A 31 -18.91 -22.29 -10.56
CA LEU A 31 -17.51 -22.65 -10.31
C LEU A 31 -16.59 -21.59 -10.91
N VAL A 32 -15.63 -21.10 -10.12
CA VAL A 32 -14.57 -20.22 -10.59
C VAL A 32 -13.26 -20.98 -10.57
N VAL A 33 -12.58 -21.01 -11.71
CA VAL A 33 -11.35 -21.75 -11.92
C VAL A 33 -10.24 -20.75 -12.21
N LEU A 34 -9.27 -20.70 -11.31
CA LEU A 34 -8.10 -19.84 -11.40
C LEU A 34 -7.19 -20.39 -12.49
N TYR A 35 -7.07 -19.68 -13.61
CA TYR A 35 -6.67 -20.32 -14.87
C TYR A 35 -5.35 -21.10 -14.77
N HIS A 36 -4.29 -20.48 -14.30
CA HIS A 36 -2.95 -21.10 -14.38
C HIS A 36 -2.69 -22.21 -13.37
N SER A 37 -3.49 -22.31 -12.32
CA SER A 37 -3.35 -23.32 -11.28
C SER A 37 -4.44 -24.39 -11.37
N ALA A 38 -5.66 -24.02 -11.75
CA ALA A 38 -6.82 -24.87 -11.56
C ALA A 38 -7.35 -25.59 -12.82
N GLN A 39 -6.81 -25.38 -14.03
CA GLN A 39 -7.30 -26.17 -15.19
C GLN A 39 -7.00 -27.67 -15.06
N ILE A 40 -5.84 -28.05 -14.52
CA ILE A 40 -5.49 -29.46 -14.29
C ILE A 40 -6.49 -30.10 -13.32
N PRO A 41 -6.75 -29.54 -12.12
CA PRO A 41 -7.85 -29.97 -11.26
C PRO A 41 -9.21 -29.99 -11.96
N LEU A 42 -9.56 -28.95 -12.73
CA LEU A 42 -10.85 -28.89 -13.44
C LEU A 42 -11.00 -30.01 -14.46
N ALA A 43 -9.93 -30.38 -15.19
CA ALA A 43 -9.96 -31.47 -16.15
C ALA A 43 -10.25 -32.80 -15.45
N ALA A 44 -9.60 -33.05 -14.32
CA ALA A 44 -9.84 -34.23 -13.50
C ALA A 44 -11.27 -34.25 -12.91
N VAL A 45 -11.75 -33.11 -12.40
CA VAL A 45 -13.13 -32.93 -11.91
C VAL A 45 -14.14 -33.19 -13.02
N SER A 46 -13.93 -32.63 -14.21
CA SER A 46 -14.85 -32.76 -15.34
C SER A 46 -14.94 -34.22 -15.81
N ALA A 47 -13.80 -34.91 -15.92
CA ALA A 47 -13.75 -36.32 -16.26
C ALA A 47 -14.46 -37.18 -15.20
N LEU A 48 -14.14 -36.97 -13.92
CA LEU A 48 -14.75 -37.74 -12.84
C LEU A 48 -16.26 -37.49 -12.76
N TRP A 49 -16.68 -36.24 -12.89
CA TRP A 49 -18.09 -35.84 -12.84
C TRP A 49 -18.90 -36.50 -13.95
N ALA A 50 -18.38 -36.51 -15.19
CA ALA A 50 -19.04 -37.14 -16.33
C ALA A 50 -19.24 -38.66 -16.15
N GLU A 51 -18.31 -39.33 -15.47
CA GLU A 51 -18.38 -40.78 -15.22
C GLU A 51 -19.29 -41.16 -14.05
N THR A 52 -19.49 -40.25 -13.08
CA THR A 52 -20.08 -40.60 -11.78
C THR A 52 -21.37 -39.87 -11.44
N ARG A 53 -21.70 -38.77 -12.12
CA ARG A 53 -22.90 -37.96 -11.89
C ARG A 53 -23.75 -37.89 -13.16
N THR A 54 -25.07 -37.86 -12.97
CA THR A 54 -26.03 -37.79 -14.09
C THR A 54 -26.44 -36.35 -14.43
N ARG A 55 -26.18 -35.40 -13.53
CA ARG A 55 -26.47 -33.97 -13.71
C ARG A 55 -25.27 -33.25 -14.35
N PRO A 56 -25.48 -32.17 -15.11
CA PRO A 56 -24.37 -31.39 -15.62
C PRO A 56 -23.56 -30.76 -14.48
N LEU A 57 -22.26 -30.52 -14.73
CA LEU A 57 -21.43 -29.72 -13.84
C LEU A 57 -22.01 -28.29 -13.75
N PRO A 58 -21.90 -27.58 -12.60
CA PRO A 58 -22.31 -26.19 -12.54
C PRO A 58 -21.55 -25.33 -13.57
N PRO A 59 -22.12 -24.18 -14.00
CA PRO A 59 -21.43 -23.27 -14.92
C PRO A 59 -20.02 -22.93 -14.42
N VAL A 60 -19.05 -22.90 -15.34
CA VAL A 60 -17.63 -22.70 -15.02
C VAL A 60 -17.10 -21.43 -15.67
N VAL A 61 -16.62 -20.51 -14.84
CA VAL A 61 -15.86 -19.33 -15.27
C VAL A 61 -14.38 -19.63 -15.10
N ARG A 62 -13.61 -19.40 -16.17
CA ARG A 62 -12.15 -19.53 -16.16
C ARG A 62 -11.55 -18.13 -16.21
N THR A 63 -10.83 -17.74 -15.17
CA THR A 63 -10.38 -16.36 -14.99
C THR A 63 -8.95 -16.33 -14.46
N ASN A 64 -8.15 -15.34 -14.88
CA ASN A 64 -6.79 -15.18 -14.39
C ASN A 64 -6.74 -14.23 -13.18
N LEU A 65 -6.81 -14.80 -11.99
CA LEU A 65 -6.78 -14.09 -10.70
C LEU A 65 -5.66 -14.66 -9.82
N GLY A 66 -4.41 -14.43 -10.21
CA GLY A 66 -3.24 -15.00 -9.56
C GLY A 66 -2.44 -14.02 -8.69
N GLN A 67 -1.22 -14.44 -8.38
CA GLN A 67 -0.26 -13.69 -7.56
C GLN A 67 0.17 -12.39 -8.23
N GLU A 68 0.02 -12.27 -9.54
CA GLU A 68 0.39 -11.08 -10.27
C GLU A 68 -0.32 -9.82 -9.78
N LYS A 69 -1.62 -9.90 -9.50
CA LYS A 69 -2.39 -8.77 -8.94
C LYS A 69 -1.85 -8.38 -7.55
N PHE A 70 -1.40 -9.37 -6.79
CA PHE A 70 -0.83 -9.15 -5.46
C PHE A 70 0.57 -8.57 -5.53
N SER A 71 1.40 -9.00 -6.49
CA SER A 71 2.71 -8.40 -6.75
C SER A 71 2.57 -6.93 -7.15
N GLU A 72 1.59 -6.57 -8.00
CA GLU A 72 1.33 -5.17 -8.36
C GLU A 72 1.03 -4.33 -7.12
N TYR A 73 0.13 -4.81 -6.27
CA TYR A 73 -0.18 -4.15 -5.01
C TYR A 73 1.08 -3.88 -4.17
N ARG A 74 1.98 -4.88 -4.05
CA ARG A 74 3.23 -4.74 -3.30
C ARG A 74 4.17 -3.71 -3.90
N HIS A 75 4.29 -3.64 -5.23
CA HIS A 75 5.11 -2.61 -5.88
C HIS A 75 4.50 -1.21 -5.73
N SER A 76 3.17 -1.10 -5.73
CA SER A 76 2.49 0.18 -5.58
C SER A 76 2.38 0.67 -4.13
N SER A 77 2.62 -0.21 -3.15
CA SER A 77 2.46 0.07 -1.73
C SER A 77 3.84 0.16 -1.09
N SER A 78 4.33 1.40 -0.93
CA SER A 78 5.61 1.71 -0.25
C SER A 78 5.70 1.05 1.13
N PHE A 79 4.57 0.92 1.83
CA PHE A 79 4.44 0.22 3.12
C PHE A 79 4.84 -1.27 3.09
N LEU A 80 4.73 -1.97 1.96
CA LEU A 80 5.01 -3.41 1.86
C LEU A 80 6.37 -3.75 1.28
N GLU A 81 7.17 -2.75 0.88
CA GLU A 81 8.51 -3.01 0.36
C GLU A 81 9.40 -3.68 1.41
N GLU A 82 9.21 -3.39 2.69
CA GLU A 82 9.99 -3.98 3.78
C GLU A 82 9.45 -5.32 4.30
N TYR A 83 8.15 -5.60 4.09
CA TYR A 83 7.50 -6.78 4.68
C TYR A 83 7.26 -7.87 3.65
N SER A 84 7.71 -9.09 3.97
CA SER A 84 7.30 -10.34 3.31
C SER A 84 5.84 -10.68 3.62
N TYR A 85 4.91 -9.80 3.28
CA TYR A 85 3.49 -9.95 3.56
C TYR A 85 2.90 -11.13 2.78
N MET A 86 2.46 -12.14 3.54
CA MET A 86 1.80 -13.35 3.07
C MET A 86 0.48 -13.51 3.84
N PRO A 87 -0.68 -13.20 3.25
CA PRO A 87 -1.98 -13.20 3.93
C PRO A 87 -2.30 -14.47 4.73
N GLU A 88 -1.89 -15.66 4.28
CA GLU A 88 -2.14 -16.92 5.00
C GLU A 88 -1.18 -17.17 6.18
N LEU A 89 0.00 -16.55 6.20
CA LEU A 89 0.99 -16.75 7.26
C LEU A 89 0.92 -15.68 8.35
N VAL A 90 0.68 -14.43 7.96
CA VAL A 90 0.76 -13.27 8.88
C VAL A 90 -0.63 -12.69 9.16
N GLY A 91 -1.55 -12.73 8.19
CA GLY A 91 -2.99 -12.44 8.32
C GLY A 91 -3.34 -11.29 9.25
N TRP A 92 -3.05 -10.04 8.85
CA TRP A 92 -3.42 -8.85 9.62
C TRP A 92 -4.63 -8.18 8.99
N PRO A 93 -5.78 -8.08 9.71
CA PRO A 93 -6.99 -7.49 9.16
C PRO A 93 -6.81 -6.10 8.55
N SER A 94 -5.91 -5.27 9.08
CA SER A 94 -5.61 -3.94 8.56
C SER A 94 -4.95 -3.99 7.18
N ILE A 95 -3.90 -4.81 7.01
CA ILE A 95 -3.20 -4.97 5.72
C ILE A 95 -4.09 -5.72 4.73
N ASP A 96 -4.67 -6.84 5.15
CA ASP A 96 -5.60 -7.63 4.33
C ASP A 96 -6.77 -6.75 3.85
N GLY A 97 -7.30 -5.91 4.74
CA GLY A 97 -8.35 -4.95 4.41
C GLY A 97 -7.89 -3.87 3.44
N HIS A 98 -6.72 -3.28 3.66
CA HIS A 98 -6.14 -2.30 2.75
C HIS A 98 -5.96 -2.88 1.34
N PHE A 99 -5.40 -4.09 1.25
CA PHE A 99 -5.29 -4.82 -0.02
C PHE A 99 -6.65 -5.00 -0.70
N LEU A 100 -7.68 -5.43 0.04
CA LEU A 100 -9.03 -5.58 -0.51
C LEU A 100 -9.60 -4.26 -1.02
N ALA A 101 -9.34 -3.15 -0.33
CA ALA A 101 -9.76 -1.82 -0.74
C ALA A 101 -9.04 -1.35 -2.02
N TRP A 102 -7.73 -1.57 -2.11
CA TRP A 102 -6.95 -1.32 -3.33
C TRP A 102 -7.46 -2.17 -4.50
N LEU A 103 -7.75 -3.44 -4.24
CA LEU A 103 -8.15 -4.41 -5.26
C LEU A 103 -9.48 -4.04 -5.92
N ILE A 104 -10.47 -3.60 -5.12
CA ILE A 104 -11.78 -3.18 -5.64
C ILE A 104 -11.74 -1.83 -6.36
N GLN A 105 -10.69 -1.02 -6.17
CA GLN A 105 -10.46 0.19 -6.95
C GLN A 105 -9.92 -0.10 -8.35
N GLN A 106 -9.49 -1.34 -8.63
CA GLN A 106 -9.09 -1.78 -9.97
C GLN A 106 -10.33 -2.04 -10.84
N SER A 107 -11.05 -0.97 -11.20
CA SER A 107 -12.36 -1.04 -11.86
C SER A 107 -12.37 -1.91 -13.11
N ASP A 108 -11.32 -1.82 -13.93
CA ASP A 108 -11.23 -2.57 -15.19
C ASP A 108 -11.09 -4.08 -14.93
N LEU A 109 -10.29 -4.47 -13.93
CA LEU A 109 -10.17 -5.86 -13.49
C LEU A 109 -11.51 -6.37 -12.93
N VAL A 110 -12.14 -5.62 -12.03
CA VAL A 110 -13.42 -5.98 -11.40
C VAL A 110 -14.52 -6.14 -12.46
N GLN A 111 -14.64 -5.19 -13.39
CA GLN A 111 -15.61 -5.20 -14.48
C GLN A 111 -15.35 -6.34 -15.47
N ALA A 112 -14.09 -6.64 -15.78
CA ALA A 112 -13.74 -7.76 -16.65
C ALA A 112 -14.11 -9.11 -16.02
N VAL A 113 -13.88 -9.30 -14.72
CA VAL A 113 -14.34 -10.50 -14.01
C VAL A 113 -15.86 -10.58 -14.00
N GLN A 114 -16.55 -9.48 -13.72
CA GLN A 114 -18.02 -9.45 -13.78
C GLN A 114 -18.53 -9.86 -15.17
N THR A 115 -17.93 -9.32 -16.23
CA THR A 115 -18.30 -9.64 -17.62
C THR A 115 -18.11 -11.13 -17.92
N GLN A 116 -16.97 -11.71 -17.53
CA GLN A 116 -16.72 -13.16 -17.68
C GLN A 116 -17.76 -14.01 -16.94
N VAL A 117 -18.20 -13.58 -15.75
CA VAL A 117 -19.27 -14.27 -15.03
C VAL A 117 -20.61 -14.14 -15.75
N GLU A 118 -20.99 -12.92 -16.15
CA GLU A 118 -22.24 -12.63 -16.87
C GLU A 118 -22.34 -13.41 -18.19
N GLU A 119 -21.24 -13.61 -18.92
CA GLU A 119 -21.19 -14.41 -20.15
C GLU A 119 -21.51 -15.88 -19.91
N VAL A 120 -21.15 -16.42 -18.74
CA VAL A 120 -21.34 -17.84 -18.39
C VAL A 120 -22.71 -18.10 -17.76
N VAL A 121 -23.17 -17.22 -16.86
CA VAL A 121 -24.39 -17.46 -16.06
C VAL A 121 -25.60 -16.63 -16.49
N GLY A 122 -25.39 -15.57 -17.28
CA GLY A 122 -26.38 -14.57 -17.66
C GLY A 122 -26.56 -13.47 -16.60
N LYS A 123 -26.81 -12.24 -17.05
CA LYS A 123 -26.92 -11.05 -16.19
C LYS A 123 -28.05 -11.12 -15.14
N GLU A 124 -29.14 -11.77 -15.50
CA GLU A 124 -30.35 -11.85 -14.66
C GLU A 124 -30.29 -12.96 -13.61
N ARG A 125 -29.26 -13.82 -13.64
CA ARG A 125 -29.19 -14.97 -12.75
C ARG A 125 -28.63 -14.57 -11.39
N THR A 126 -29.43 -14.78 -10.34
CA THR A 126 -28.96 -14.64 -8.97
C THR A 126 -27.96 -15.74 -8.62
N ILE A 127 -26.75 -15.35 -8.22
CA ILE A 127 -25.72 -16.26 -7.70
C ILE A 127 -25.78 -16.21 -6.17
N ARG A 128 -25.91 -17.37 -5.50
CA ARG A 128 -25.94 -17.48 -4.04
C ARG A 128 -24.75 -18.22 -3.49
N ARG A 129 -24.13 -19.10 -4.28
CA ARG A 129 -22.99 -19.91 -3.88
C ARG A 129 -21.94 -20.00 -4.99
N ILE A 130 -20.71 -19.64 -4.67
CA ILE A 130 -19.56 -19.70 -5.57
C ILE A 130 -18.50 -20.59 -4.94
N LEU A 131 -18.03 -21.58 -5.70
CA LEU A 131 -16.90 -22.42 -5.32
C LEU A 131 -15.70 -22.07 -6.20
N VAL A 132 -14.62 -21.61 -5.59
CA VAL A 132 -13.35 -21.38 -6.27
C VAL A 132 -12.48 -22.63 -6.14
N ILE A 133 -11.88 -23.07 -7.24
CA ILE A 133 -10.99 -24.24 -7.27
C ILE A 133 -9.57 -23.77 -7.54
N ASP A 134 -8.62 -24.32 -6.80
CA ASP A 134 -7.18 -24.09 -6.93
C ASP A 134 -6.40 -25.41 -6.77
N ASP A 135 -5.19 -25.51 -7.32
CA ASP A 135 -4.34 -26.70 -7.13
C ASP A 135 -3.56 -26.67 -5.81
N PHE A 136 -3.16 -25.47 -5.37
CA PHE A 136 -2.30 -25.26 -4.23
C PHE A 136 -2.47 -23.86 -3.64
N LEU A 137 -2.53 -23.78 -2.30
CA LEU A 137 -2.54 -22.51 -1.58
C LEU A 137 -1.26 -22.36 -0.74
N TYR A 138 -0.45 -21.36 -1.08
CA TYR A 138 0.76 -21.02 -0.33
C TYR A 138 0.59 -19.73 0.48
N GLY A 139 0.88 -18.58 -0.13
CA GLY A 139 0.91 -17.30 0.58
C GLY A 139 -0.45 -16.64 0.80
N GLY A 140 -1.53 -17.14 0.19
CA GLY A 140 -2.86 -16.57 0.35
C GLY A 140 -3.21 -15.42 -0.61
N GLY A 141 -2.24 -14.86 -1.35
CA GLY A 141 -2.49 -13.76 -2.31
C GLY A 141 -3.60 -14.09 -3.31
N THR A 142 -3.49 -15.22 -4.01
CA THR A 142 -4.49 -15.74 -4.95
C THR A 142 -5.89 -15.87 -4.32
N LYS A 143 -5.97 -16.39 -3.08
CA LYS A 143 -7.23 -16.46 -2.32
C LYS A 143 -7.80 -15.07 -2.06
N MET A 144 -6.97 -14.13 -1.62
CA MET A 144 -7.41 -12.76 -1.33
C MET A 144 -7.89 -12.04 -2.60
N VAL A 145 -7.17 -12.18 -3.72
CA VAL A 145 -7.56 -11.62 -5.02
C VAL A 145 -8.92 -12.18 -5.44
N SER A 146 -9.02 -13.50 -5.56
CA SER A 146 -10.22 -14.17 -6.08
C SER A 146 -11.44 -13.95 -5.19
N LEU A 147 -11.35 -14.29 -3.91
CA LEU A 147 -12.48 -14.15 -2.99
C LEU A 147 -12.81 -12.67 -2.70
N GLY A 148 -11.82 -11.78 -2.72
CA GLY A 148 -12.02 -10.34 -2.54
C GLY A 148 -12.90 -9.74 -3.64
N ILE A 149 -12.55 -9.99 -4.90
CA ILE A 149 -13.35 -9.54 -6.06
C ILE A 149 -14.74 -10.19 -6.02
N LEU A 150 -14.84 -11.50 -5.77
CA LEU A 150 -16.12 -12.21 -5.76
C LEU A 150 -17.04 -11.73 -4.64
N HIS A 151 -16.51 -11.43 -3.45
CA HIS A 151 -17.31 -10.86 -2.36
C HIS A 151 -17.78 -9.42 -2.66
N HIS A 152 -16.99 -8.65 -3.41
CA HIS A 152 -17.39 -7.32 -3.85
C HIS A 152 -18.51 -7.37 -4.90
N LEU A 153 -18.35 -8.22 -5.92
CA LEU A 153 -19.32 -8.37 -7.01
C LEU A 153 -20.63 -9.03 -6.56
N PHE A 154 -20.55 -9.98 -5.63
CA PHE A 154 -21.70 -10.79 -5.20
C PHE A 154 -21.87 -10.75 -3.67
N PRO A 155 -22.24 -9.61 -3.09
CA PRO A 155 -22.37 -9.46 -1.63
C PRO A 155 -23.41 -10.44 -1.07
N GLY A 156 -23.15 -10.99 0.11
CA GLY A 156 -24.01 -11.99 0.77
C GLY A 156 -23.95 -13.41 0.18
N THR A 157 -23.19 -13.62 -0.91
CA THR A 157 -23.00 -14.94 -1.51
C THR A 157 -22.09 -15.80 -0.64
N GLY A 158 -22.48 -17.07 -0.45
CA GLY A 158 -21.58 -18.07 0.12
C GLY A 158 -20.42 -18.31 -0.85
N CYS A 159 -19.22 -17.84 -0.54
CA CYS A 159 -18.05 -17.99 -1.39
C CYS A 159 -16.91 -18.60 -0.59
N HIS A 160 -16.31 -19.67 -1.11
CA HIS A 160 -15.09 -20.21 -0.53
C HIS A 160 -14.22 -20.87 -1.60
N LEU A 161 -12.94 -21.00 -1.28
CA LEU A 161 -11.92 -21.60 -2.12
C LEU A 161 -11.55 -22.98 -1.57
N LEU A 162 -11.46 -23.95 -2.47
CA LEU A 162 -10.81 -25.24 -2.23
C LEU A 162 -9.50 -25.29 -3.02
N ALA A 163 -8.41 -25.38 -2.28
CA ALA A 163 -7.09 -25.62 -2.83
C ALA A 163 -6.63 -27.02 -2.47
N GLY A 164 -5.92 -27.66 -3.39
CA GLY A 164 -5.10 -28.81 -3.05
C GLY A 164 -3.86 -28.44 -2.21
N ASN A 165 -2.96 -29.41 -2.03
CA ASN A 165 -1.74 -29.24 -1.22
C ASN A 165 -0.46 -29.59 -1.98
N GLN A 166 -0.55 -29.78 -3.30
CA GLN A 166 0.58 -30.14 -4.15
C GLN A 166 0.83 -29.05 -5.18
N ASP A 167 1.97 -28.39 -5.05
CA ASP A 167 2.51 -27.50 -6.06
C ASP A 167 3.15 -28.31 -7.21
N GLY A 168 3.39 -27.65 -8.33
CA GLY A 168 4.24 -28.15 -9.41
C GLY A 168 3.58 -29.17 -10.34
N LEU A 169 2.24 -29.26 -10.35
CA LEU A 169 1.52 -30.21 -11.21
C LEU A 169 1.88 -30.06 -12.69
N ARG A 170 2.04 -28.81 -13.15
CA ARG A 170 2.34 -28.49 -14.56
C ARG A 170 3.70 -29.03 -14.98
N GLU A 171 4.69 -28.87 -14.13
CA GLU A 171 6.05 -29.34 -14.35
C GLU A 171 6.06 -30.84 -14.51
N HIS A 172 5.36 -31.57 -13.63
CA HIS A 172 5.25 -33.02 -13.73
C HIS A 172 4.68 -33.50 -15.07
N PHE A 173 3.67 -32.82 -15.62
CA PHE A 173 3.15 -33.18 -16.95
C PHE A 173 4.13 -32.84 -18.07
N SER A 174 4.79 -31.68 -18.02
CA SER A 174 5.82 -31.35 -19.03
C SER A 174 7.00 -32.32 -18.99
N GLU A 175 7.46 -32.71 -17.81
CA GLU A 175 8.57 -33.64 -17.62
C GLU A 175 8.19 -35.05 -18.11
N GLU A 176 6.99 -35.54 -17.76
CA GLU A 176 6.50 -36.84 -18.23
C GLU A 176 6.33 -36.86 -19.75
N TRP A 177 5.73 -35.82 -20.33
CA TRP A 177 5.56 -35.72 -21.78
C TRP A 177 6.91 -35.72 -22.51
N LEU A 178 7.85 -34.88 -22.06
CA LEU A 178 9.21 -34.84 -22.61
C LEU A 178 9.91 -36.18 -22.45
N GLY A 179 9.81 -36.82 -21.27
CA GLY A 179 10.40 -38.13 -21.02
C GLY A 179 9.85 -39.23 -21.93
N ARG A 180 8.54 -39.20 -22.20
CA ARG A 180 7.84 -40.22 -23.00
C ARG A 180 8.03 -40.02 -24.50
N PHE A 181 7.93 -38.79 -25.00
CA PHE A 181 7.89 -38.51 -26.44
C PHE A 181 9.20 -37.91 -26.99
N HIS A 182 10.01 -37.28 -26.14
CA HIS A 182 11.27 -36.63 -26.53
C HIS A 182 12.42 -36.93 -25.54
N PRO A 183 12.82 -38.20 -25.36
CA PRO A 183 13.80 -38.58 -24.34
C PRO A 183 15.11 -37.78 -24.43
N GLY A 184 15.56 -37.25 -23.30
CA GLY A 184 16.79 -36.45 -23.19
C GLY A 184 16.63 -34.98 -23.57
N LEU A 185 15.47 -34.55 -24.07
CA LEU A 185 15.29 -33.16 -24.50
C LEU A 185 15.27 -32.18 -23.32
N LEU A 186 14.67 -32.53 -22.18
CA LEU A 186 14.65 -31.65 -21.00
C LEU A 186 16.07 -31.30 -20.53
N GLU A 187 16.96 -32.29 -20.49
CA GLU A 187 18.37 -32.07 -20.11
C GLU A 187 19.08 -31.16 -21.10
N ARG A 188 18.81 -31.34 -22.40
CA ARG A 188 19.33 -30.46 -23.45
C ARG A 188 18.80 -29.03 -23.29
N ILE A 189 17.51 -28.85 -23.03
CA ILE A 189 16.91 -27.54 -22.75
C ILE A 189 17.62 -26.88 -21.57
N LYS A 190 17.74 -27.58 -20.43
CA LYS A 190 18.41 -27.04 -19.24
C LYS A 190 19.88 -26.68 -19.49
N ALA A 191 20.59 -27.45 -20.30
CA ALA A 191 22.00 -27.20 -20.63
C ALA A 191 22.20 -26.03 -21.61
N GLU A 192 21.29 -25.85 -22.57
CA GLU A 192 21.40 -24.84 -23.63
C GLU A 192 20.57 -23.56 -23.35
N TRP A 193 19.79 -23.54 -22.26
CA TRP A 193 18.90 -22.42 -21.93
C TRP A 193 19.66 -21.13 -21.71
N LYS A 194 19.23 -20.07 -22.38
CA LYS A 194 19.72 -18.71 -22.16
C LYS A 194 18.63 -17.93 -21.45
N PRO A 195 18.85 -17.51 -20.19
CA PRO A 195 17.88 -16.69 -19.48
C PRO A 195 17.58 -15.42 -20.27
N VAL A 196 16.30 -15.14 -20.48
CA VAL A 196 15.82 -13.89 -21.07
C VAL A 196 15.20 -13.07 -19.94
N PRO A 197 15.62 -11.81 -19.73
CA PRO A 197 14.95 -10.93 -18.80
C PRO A 197 13.48 -10.76 -19.19
N ASP A 198 12.58 -10.94 -18.24
CA ASP A 198 11.17 -10.65 -18.36
C ASP A 198 10.73 -9.93 -17.10
N ARG A 199 10.45 -8.63 -17.24
CA ARG A 199 9.96 -7.79 -16.13
C ARG A 199 10.86 -7.84 -14.88
N GLY A 200 12.18 -7.86 -15.09
CA GLY A 200 13.16 -7.90 -14.00
C GLY A 200 13.48 -9.30 -13.47
N GLU A 201 12.74 -10.34 -13.86
CA GLU A 201 13.04 -11.73 -13.51
C GLU A 201 13.68 -12.49 -14.69
N LEU A 202 14.59 -13.41 -14.38
CA LEU A 202 15.17 -14.30 -15.36
C LEU A 202 14.27 -15.53 -15.57
N ARG A 203 13.68 -15.66 -16.76
CA ARG A 203 12.84 -16.84 -17.07
C ARG A 203 13.69 -18.12 -17.07
N SER A 204 13.34 -19.07 -16.22
CA SER A 204 13.85 -20.45 -16.26
C SER A 204 13.10 -21.28 -17.32
N PRO A 205 13.70 -22.37 -17.84
CA PRO A 205 13.00 -23.27 -18.76
C PRO A 205 11.74 -23.85 -18.11
N ASP A 206 11.80 -24.17 -16.81
CA ASP A 206 10.67 -24.69 -16.06
C ASP A 206 9.50 -23.70 -16.05
N SER A 207 9.77 -22.40 -15.89
CA SER A 207 8.73 -21.36 -15.97
C SER A 207 8.02 -21.39 -17.33
N VAL A 208 8.77 -21.43 -18.44
CA VAL A 208 8.17 -21.46 -19.79
C VAL A 208 7.37 -22.74 -20.04
N LEU A 209 7.89 -23.88 -19.60
CA LEU A 209 7.20 -25.18 -19.72
C LEU A 209 5.92 -25.24 -18.89
N ARG A 210 5.86 -24.61 -17.70
CA ARG A 210 4.63 -24.50 -16.90
C ARG A 210 3.50 -23.84 -17.68
N TRP A 211 3.79 -22.74 -18.38
CA TRP A 211 2.79 -22.03 -19.19
C TRP A 211 2.36 -22.84 -20.40
N LEU A 212 3.33 -23.45 -21.10
CA LEU A 212 3.04 -24.27 -22.28
C LEU A 212 2.14 -25.46 -21.93
N THR A 213 2.38 -26.08 -20.78
CA THR A 213 1.58 -27.20 -20.27
C THR A 213 0.09 -26.86 -20.18
N MET A 214 -0.23 -25.62 -19.82
CA MET A 214 -1.62 -25.15 -19.72
C MET A 214 -2.23 -24.80 -21.09
N GLY A 215 -1.39 -24.58 -22.10
CA GLY A 215 -1.80 -24.21 -23.46
C GLY A 215 -2.32 -22.77 -23.58
N THR A 216 -2.04 -21.91 -22.60
CA THR A 216 -2.53 -20.52 -22.59
C THR A 216 -1.51 -19.55 -22.03
N MET A 217 -1.74 -18.27 -22.29
CA MET A 217 -0.98 -17.16 -21.73
C MET A 217 -1.91 -16.02 -21.32
N ASP A 218 -1.41 -15.19 -20.43
CA ASP A 218 -2.07 -13.95 -20.06
C ASP A 218 -2.03 -12.95 -21.22
N VAL A 219 -3.14 -12.23 -21.42
CA VAL A 219 -3.18 -11.11 -22.39
C VAL A 219 -2.35 -9.96 -21.84
N GLU A 220 -2.65 -9.57 -20.61
CA GLU A 220 -1.95 -8.53 -19.87
C GLU A 220 -1.87 -8.93 -18.40
N TRP A 221 -0.89 -8.37 -17.70
CA TRP A 221 -0.60 -8.66 -16.30
C TRP A 221 -1.80 -8.46 -15.37
N ILE A 222 -2.45 -7.30 -15.45
CA ILE A 222 -3.58 -6.97 -14.57
C ILE A 222 -4.90 -7.55 -15.11
N SER A 223 -4.93 -7.97 -16.37
CA SER A 223 -6.14 -8.48 -17.00
C SER A 223 -6.51 -9.87 -16.45
N PRO A 224 -7.81 -10.17 -16.26
CA PRO A 224 -8.26 -11.53 -16.00
C PRO A 224 -8.38 -12.35 -17.29
N ALA A 225 -8.11 -11.76 -18.45
CA ALA A 225 -8.19 -12.42 -19.74
C ALA A 225 -6.94 -13.26 -20.04
N TRP A 226 -7.16 -14.30 -20.82
CA TRP A 226 -6.15 -15.24 -21.28
C TRP A 226 -6.40 -15.55 -22.75
N VAL A 227 -5.36 -15.96 -23.46
CA VAL A 227 -5.45 -16.42 -24.85
C VAL A 227 -4.76 -17.77 -25.00
N PRO A 228 -5.22 -18.62 -25.93
CA PRO A 228 -4.51 -19.85 -26.29
C PRO A 228 -3.10 -19.54 -26.79
N ILE A 229 -2.15 -20.42 -26.43
CA ILE A 229 -0.83 -20.41 -27.06
C ILE A 229 -0.98 -20.93 -28.49
N THR A 230 -0.43 -20.21 -29.44
CA THR A 230 -0.38 -20.54 -30.88
C THR A 230 1.07 -20.69 -31.33
N ALA A 231 1.30 -21.07 -32.59
CA ALA A 231 2.64 -21.21 -33.14
C ALA A 231 3.39 -19.86 -33.21
N GLU A 232 2.65 -18.75 -33.30
CA GLU A 232 3.15 -17.37 -33.40
C GLU A 232 3.37 -16.72 -32.01
N SER A 233 3.02 -17.44 -30.94
CA SER A 233 3.16 -16.95 -29.58
C SER A 233 4.62 -16.66 -29.22
N GLU A 234 4.90 -15.44 -28.76
CA GLU A 234 6.26 -15.02 -28.38
C GLU A 234 6.88 -15.96 -27.34
N ARG A 235 6.07 -16.48 -26.40
CA ARG A 235 6.53 -17.42 -25.36
C ARG A 235 7.08 -18.74 -25.94
N LEU A 236 6.66 -19.13 -27.14
CA LEU A 236 7.15 -20.32 -27.82
C LEU A 236 8.54 -20.09 -28.44
N SER A 237 8.90 -18.85 -28.77
CA SER A 237 10.13 -18.53 -29.51
C SER A 237 11.41 -19.08 -28.86
N GLN A 238 11.47 -19.12 -27.52
CA GLN A 238 12.60 -19.65 -26.76
C GLN A 238 12.71 -21.18 -26.85
N LEU A 239 11.61 -21.87 -27.15
CA LEU A 239 11.53 -23.32 -27.26
C LEU A 239 11.68 -23.85 -28.70
N LEU A 240 11.52 -22.98 -29.72
CA LEU A 240 11.64 -23.36 -31.13
C LEU A 240 13.01 -23.94 -31.55
N PRO A 241 14.16 -23.58 -30.94
CA PRO A 241 15.43 -24.26 -31.21
C PRO A 241 15.46 -25.75 -30.81
N PHE A 242 14.52 -26.18 -29.98
CA PHE A 242 14.49 -27.51 -29.40
C PHE A 242 13.50 -28.45 -30.10
N LEU A 243 12.29 -27.97 -30.40
CA LEU A 243 11.25 -28.68 -31.16
C LEU A 243 10.44 -27.69 -32.02
N PRO A 244 9.82 -28.15 -33.13
CA PRO A 244 8.84 -27.36 -33.87
C PRO A 244 7.65 -26.93 -33.01
N ALA A 245 7.03 -25.80 -33.37
CA ALA A 245 5.88 -25.25 -32.65
C ALA A 245 4.73 -26.25 -32.53
N GLU A 246 4.47 -27.00 -33.60
CA GLU A 246 3.39 -27.97 -33.68
C GLU A 246 3.56 -29.09 -32.65
N GLU A 247 4.79 -29.53 -32.39
CA GLU A 247 5.05 -30.55 -31.37
C GLU A 247 4.86 -29.98 -29.96
N TRP A 248 5.31 -28.74 -29.71
CA TRP A 248 5.08 -28.07 -28.43
C TRP A 248 3.60 -27.89 -28.11
N LEU A 249 2.78 -27.57 -29.11
CA LEU A 249 1.34 -27.39 -28.96
C LEU A 249 0.59 -28.71 -28.68
N ARG A 250 1.23 -29.87 -28.86
CA ARG A 250 0.65 -31.18 -28.48
C ARG A 250 0.73 -31.45 -26.98
N LEU A 251 1.64 -30.82 -26.25
CA LEU A 251 1.80 -30.99 -24.80
C LEU A 251 0.48 -30.72 -24.03
N PRO A 252 -0.17 -29.55 -24.15
CA PRO A 252 -1.41 -29.29 -23.43
C PRO A 252 -2.54 -30.26 -23.82
N VAL A 253 -2.65 -30.62 -25.10
CA VAL A 253 -3.65 -31.59 -25.57
C VAL A 253 -3.43 -32.96 -24.93
N TRP A 254 -2.19 -33.47 -24.99
CA TRP A 254 -1.83 -34.74 -24.36
C TRP A 254 -2.10 -34.72 -22.86
N MET A 255 -1.77 -33.64 -22.16
CA MET A 255 -2.02 -33.52 -20.72
C MET A 255 -3.50 -33.70 -20.40
N TYR A 256 -4.40 -32.98 -21.10
CA TYR A 256 -5.84 -33.09 -20.86
C TYR A 256 -6.39 -34.48 -21.20
N ASP A 257 -5.91 -35.09 -22.29
CA ASP A 257 -6.29 -36.45 -22.67
C ASP A 257 -5.82 -37.48 -21.64
N GLU A 258 -4.56 -37.40 -21.20
CA GLU A 258 -3.97 -38.29 -20.19
C GLU A 258 -4.74 -38.19 -18.87
N ILE A 259 -5.03 -36.98 -18.38
CA ILE A 259 -5.85 -36.79 -17.18
C ILE A 259 -7.22 -37.45 -17.36
N GLY A 260 -7.90 -37.19 -18.48
CA GLY A 260 -9.22 -37.75 -18.76
C GLY A 260 -9.22 -39.28 -18.80
N ASP A 261 -8.29 -39.88 -19.53
CA ASP A 261 -8.16 -41.34 -19.67
C ASP A 261 -7.83 -42.00 -18.33
N GLN A 262 -6.91 -41.43 -17.56
CA GLN A 262 -6.51 -41.99 -16.26
C GLN A 262 -7.62 -41.90 -15.22
N ILE A 263 -8.39 -40.81 -15.19
CA ILE A 263 -9.56 -40.70 -14.31
C ILE A 263 -10.63 -41.72 -14.69
N ARG A 264 -10.95 -41.85 -15.99
CA ARG A 264 -11.91 -42.87 -16.48
C ARG A 264 -11.46 -44.29 -16.13
N LEU A 265 -10.20 -44.62 -16.38
CA LEU A 265 -9.63 -45.92 -16.06
C LEU A 265 -9.75 -46.24 -14.57
N ARG A 266 -9.50 -45.27 -13.69
CA ARG A 266 -9.64 -45.42 -12.23
C ARG A 266 -11.08 -45.65 -11.80
N VAL A 267 -12.05 -44.96 -12.41
CA VAL A 267 -13.47 -45.23 -12.13
C VAL A 267 -13.85 -46.66 -12.54
N GLN A 268 -13.39 -47.13 -13.70
CA GLN A 268 -13.69 -48.46 -14.21
C GLN A 268 -13.02 -49.60 -13.42
N THR A 269 -11.79 -49.38 -12.95
CA THR A 269 -10.99 -50.39 -12.24
C THR A 269 -11.22 -50.37 -10.72
N GLY A 270 -11.82 -49.30 -10.20
CA GLY A 270 -12.00 -49.08 -8.77
C GLY A 270 -10.75 -48.48 -8.12
N VAL A 271 -10.97 -47.64 -7.11
CA VAL A 271 -9.87 -47.05 -6.31
C VAL A 271 -9.47 -48.06 -5.23
N PRO A 272 -8.18 -48.32 -5.01
CA PRO A 272 -7.75 -49.12 -3.87
C PRO A 272 -8.30 -48.54 -2.55
N GLU A 273 -8.98 -49.37 -1.75
CA GLU A 273 -9.63 -49.01 -0.48
C GLU A 273 -8.69 -48.38 0.57
N THR A 274 -7.37 -48.43 0.36
CA THR A 274 -6.34 -48.04 1.34
C THR A 274 -5.94 -46.57 1.31
N ALA A 275 -6.52 -45.76 0.41
CA ALA A 275 -6.18 -44.34 0.33
C ALA A 275 -6.70 -43.57 1.56
N LYS A 276 -5.80 -42.88 2.28
CA LYS A 276 -6.20 -41.97 3.37
C LYS A 276 -7.17 -40.91 2.84
N PRO A 277 -8.18 -40.50 3.63
CA PRO A 277 -9.09 -39.42 3.26
C PRO A 277 -8.29 -38.17 2.88
N PHE A 278 -8.61 -37.61 1.72
CA PHE A 278 -8.04 -36.36 1.25
C PHE A 278 -8.94 -35.23 1.78
N THR A 279 -8.53 -34.61 2.89
CA THR A 279 -9.31 -33.52 3.51
C THR A 279 -8.76 -32.19 3.02
N LEU A 280 -9.60 -31.44 2.29
CA LEU A 280 -9.30 -30.08 1.90
C LEU A 280 -9.90 -29.09 2.90
N ARG A 281 -9.18 -28.00 3.14
CA ARG A 281 -9.68 -26.90 3.95
C ARG A 281 -10.50 -25.97 3.05
N ARG A 282 -11.66 -25.54 3.55
CA ARG A 282 -12.41 -24.43 2.96
C ARG A 282 -11.75 -23.13 3.37
N HIS A 283 -11.32 -22.33 2.39
CA HIS A 283 -10.70 -21.03 2.62
C HIS A 283 -11.70 -19.92 2.35
N THR A 284 -11.79 -18.96 3.26
CA THR A 284 -12.64 -17.77 3.15
C THR A 284 -11.81 -16.51 3.44
N VAL A 285 -12.29 -15.34 3.00
CA VAL A 285 -11.78 -14.07 3.53
C VAL A 285 -12.41 -13.83 4.90
N GLY A 286 -11.58 -13.58 5.91
CA GLY A 286 -12.05 -13.33 7.26
C GLY A 286 -12.96 -12.10 7.33
N MET A 287 -13.97 -12.15 8.22
CA MET A 287 -14.91 -11.03 8.38
C MET A 287 -14.21 -9.72 8.75
N ALA A 288 -13.22 -9.81 9.65
CA ALA A 288 -12.37 -8.70 10.05
C ALA A 288 -11.71 -8.01 8.82
N CYS A 289 -11.10 -8.79 7.92
CA CYS A 289 -10.46 -8.26 6.71
C CYS A 289 -11.49 -7.58 5.78
N ARG A 290 -12.68 -8.16 5.62
CA ARG A 290 -13.75 -7.57 4.81
C ARG A 290 -14.23 -6.23 5.38
N ILE A 291 -14.45 -6.14 6.69
CA ILE A 291 -14.83 -4.87 7.35
C ILE A 291 -13.70 -3.84 7.22
N MET A 292 -12.44 -4.24 7.42
CA MET A 292 -11.31 -3.33 7.22
C MET A 292 -11.19 -2.84 5.78
N GLY A 293 -11.50 -3.68 4.78
CA GLY A 293 -11.59 -3.24 3.38
C GLY A 293 -12.65 -2.15 3.16
N LEU A 294 -13.81 -2.28 3.80
CA LEU A 294 -14.80 -1.20 3.79
C LEU A 294 -14.28 0.05 4.53
N ALA A 295 -13.60 -0.13 5.67
CA ALA A 295 -13.07 0.98 6.46
C ALA A 295 -12.03 1.79 5.66
N TRP A 296 -11.15 1.14 4.92
CA TRP A 296 -10.21 1.79 4.01
C TRP A 296 -10.91 2.49 2.85
N GLN A 297 -11.96 1.89 2.29
CA GLN A 297 -12.69 2.46 1.17
C GLN A 297 -13.52 3.70 1.54
N TYR A 298 -14.19 3.67 2.70
CA TYR A 298 -15.18 4.68 3.08
C TYR A 298 -14.72 5.61 4.21
N ARG A 299 -13.63 5.25 4.92
CA ARG A 299 -13.06 5.89 6.13
C ARG A 299 -13.98 5.91 7.34
N ARG A 300 -15.28 6.05 7.14
CA ARG A 300 -16.35 6.01 8.12
C ARG A 300 -17.35 4.91 7.78
N LEU A 301 -17.69 4.11 8.78
CA LEU A 301 -18.60 2.98 8.67
C LEU A 301 -19.77 3.14 9.65
N GLU A 302 -20.99 3.11 9.13
CA GLU A 302 -22.18 2.95 9.97
C GLU A 302 -22.65 1.49 9.97
N ILE A 303 -23.27 1.06 11.07
CA ILE A 303 -23.69 -0.34 11.26
C ILE A 303 -24.63 -0.81 10.15
N PRO A 304 -25.66 -0.05 9.75
CA PRO A 304 -26.54 -0.47 8.65
C PRO A 304 -25.81 -0.63 7.32
N GLU A 305 -24.82 0.23 7.04
CA GLU A 305 -24.03 0.18 5.80
C GLU A 305 -23.14 -1.08 5.76
N VAL A 306 -22.48 -1.41 6.87
CA VAL A 306 -21.66 -2.64 6.97
C VAL A 306 -22.55 -3.88 6.85
N ALA A 307 -23.71 -3.86 7.51
CA ALA A 307 -24.70 -4.94 7.45
C ALA A 307 -25.18 -5.18 6.01
N GLU A 308 -25.59 -4.12 5.31
CA GLU A 308 -26.03 -4.18 3.91
C GLU A 308 -24.92 -4.70 2.99
N ARG A 309 -23.73 -4.08 3.03
CA ARG A 309 -22.62 -4.39 2.11
C ARG A 309 -22.04 -5.78 2.31
N LEU A 310 -22.04 -6.29 3.55
CA LEU A 310 -21.50 -7.62 3.84
C LEU A 310 -22.55 -8.73 3.85
N GLY A 311 -23.85 -8.36 3.74
CA GLY A 311 -24.97 -9.30 3.82
C GLY A 311 -25.14 -9.89 5.23
N LEU A 312 -25.01 -9.06 6.27
CA LEU A 312 -25.08 -9.46 7.67
C LEU A 312 -26.30 -8.86 8.38
N PRO A 313 -26.83 -9.53 9.41
CA PRO A 313 -27.68 -8.89 10.41
C PRO A 313 -26.96 -7.71 11.09
N GLU A 314 -27.66 -6.62 11.42
CA GLU A 314 -27.07 -5.43 12.04
C GLU A 314 -26.43 -5.69 13.42
N ASP A 315 -27.02 -6.58 14.22
CA ASP A 315 -26.47 -7.01 15.51
C ASP A 315 -25.12 -7.72 15.32
N LYS A 316 -25.02 -8.56 14.28
CA LYS A 316 -23.77 -9.23 13.92
C LYS A 316 -22.73 -8.25 13.38
N ALA A 317 -23.13 -7.30 12.53
CA ALA A 317 -22.24 -6.25 12.05
C ALA A 317 -21.68 -5.41 13.21
N ARG A 318 -22.54 -5.04 14.18
CA ARG A 318 -22.13 -4.35 15.41
C ARG A 318 -21.12 -5.17 16.21
N GLU A 319 -21.40 -6.46 16.45
CA GLU A 319 -20.51 -7.35 17.20
C GLU A 319 -19.11 -7.40 16.57
N GLU A 320 -19.02 -7.51 15.24
CA GLU A 320 -17.73 -7.58 14.54
C GLU A 320 -17.00 -6.23 14.52
N LEU A 321 -17.71 -5.11 14.40
CA LEU A 321 -17.14 -3.76 14.52
C LEU A 321 -16.59 -3.52 15.94
N ASP A 322 -17.35 -3.86 16.98
CA ASP A 322 -16.92 -3.73 18.38
C ASP A 322 -15.70 -4.62 18.68
N LYS A 323 -15.60 -5.82 18.07
CA LYS A 323 -14.39 -6.65 18.16
C LYS A 323 -13.18 -5.95 17.55
N LEU A 324 -13.32 -5.30 16.39
CA LEU A 324 -12.23 -4.56 15.76
C LEU A 324 -11.80 -3.35 16.59
N VAL A 325 -12.75 -2.65 17.22
CA VAL A 325 -12.47 -1.57 18.18
C VAL A 325 -11.69 -2.10 19.38
N SER A 326 -12.12 -3.23 19.98
CA SER A 326 -11.43 -3.83 21.13
C SER A 326 -10.00 -4.27 20.84
N ARG A 327 -9.66 -4.46 19.55
CA ARG A 327 -8.33 -4.84 19.07
C ARG A 327 -7.52 -3.64 18.55
N GLY A 328 -8.07 -2.43 18.61
CA GLY A 328 -7.41 -1.22 18.14
C GLY A 328 -7.40 -1.02 16.62
N TYR A 329 -8.15 -1.82 15.85
CA TYR A 329 -8.23 -1.66 14.39
C TYR A 329 -9.20 -0.57 13.94
N LEU A 330 -10.14 -0.17 14.80
CA LEU A 330 -11.14 0.87 14.54
C LEU A 330 -11.35 1.74 15.79
N ILE A 331 -11.79 2.97 15.60
CA ILE A 331 -12.27 3.86 16.66
C ILE A 331 -13.79 3.94 16.57
N ARG A 332 -14.46 3.80 17.71
CA ARG A 332 -15.91 3.99 17.82
C ARG A 332 -16.22 5.45 18.13
N CYS A 333 -16.83 6.14 17.19
CA CYS A 333 -17.22 7.54 17.30
C CYS A 333 -18.71 7.68 17.64
N VAL A 334 -19.03 8.64 18.52
CA VAL A 334 -20.41 8.91 18.95
C VAL A 334 -20.67 10.41 18.89
N GLN A 335 -21.71 10.80 18.15
CA GLN A 335 -22.19 12.19 18.15
C GLN A 335 -23.71 12.20 18.13
N ARG A 336 -24.30 12.76 19.18
CA ARG A 336 -25.75 12.72 19.44
C ARG A 336 -26.22 11.25 19.42
N ASP A 337 -27.14 10.91 18.53
CA ASP A 337 -27.73 9.57 18.41
C ASP A 337 -27.09 8.72 17.28
N ARG A 338 -26.00 9.19 16.67
CA ARG A 338 -25.28 8.46 15.63
C ARG A 338 -24.02 7.82 16.18
N ILE A 339 -23.82 6.55 15.82
CA ILE A 339 -22.62 5.76 16.10
C ILE A 339 -22.03 5.38 14.76
N TRP A 340 -20.73 5.62 14.59
CA TRP A 340 -19.98 5.16 13.45
C TRP A 340 -18.60 4.70 13.88
N TYR A 341 -17.90 4.03 12.97
CA TYR A 341 -16.57 3.49 13.20
C TYR A 341 -15.63 4.05 12.14
N GLU A 342 -14.47 4.50 12.56
CA GLU A 342 -13.44 5.03 11.67
C GLU A 342 -12.17 4.22 11.83
N LEU A 343 -11.32 4.22 10.80
CA LEU A 343 -9.93 3.82 10.99
C LEU A 343 -9.33 4.72 12.08
N PRO A 344 -8.44 4.20 12.95
CA PRO A 344 -7.57 5.05 13.73
C PRO A 344 -6.90 6.02 12.77
N GLY A 345 -6.92 7.31 13.09
CA GLY A 345 -6.26 8.25 12.20
C GLY A 345 -4.80 7.88 12.15
N GLY A 346 -4.24 7.84 10.94
CA GLY A 346 -2.80 7.71 10.76
C GLY A 346 -2.07 8.78 11.55
N PRO A 347 -0.73 8.68 11.64
CA PRO A 347 -0.01 9.77 12.23
C PRO A 347 -0.24 11.07 11.45
N GLY A 348 -0.10 12.20 12.13
CA GLY A 348 -0.21 13.51 11.50
C GLY A 348 1.05 14.33 11.71
N PHE A 349 1.32 15.27 10.81
CA PHE A 349 2.28 16.35 11.05
C PHE A 349 1.55 17.67 11.18
N LEU A 350 1.70 18.31 12.34
CA LEU A 350 1.16 19.63 12.60
C LEU A 350 2.22 20.69 12.30
N LEU A 351 2.01 21.40 11.20
CA LEU A 351 2.90 22.43 10.69
C LEU A 351 2.38 23.80 11.12
N TYR A 352 3.26 24.61 11.70
CA TYR A 352 2.97 25.99 12.08
C TYR A 352 4.19 26.87 11.81
N GLY A 353 3.99 28.19 11.76
CA GLY A 353 5.02 29.09 11.25
C GLY A 353 5.38 28.80 9.79
N PRO A 354 6.52 29.31 9.29
CA PRO A 354 6.90 29.27 7.88
C PRO A 354 6.73 27.93 7.15
N MET A 355 6.83 26.79 7.86
CA MET A 355 6.63 25.44 7.31
C MET A 355 5.24 25.14 6.74
N ARG A 356 4.20 25.96 6.98
CA ARG A 356 2.86 25.69 6.41
C ARG A 356 2.77 25.87 4.90
N ILE A 357 3.68 26.63 4.28
CA ILE A 357 3.63 26.95 2.85
C ILE A 357 4.29 25.86 2.01
N ASP A 358 5.38 25.30 2.50
CA ASP A 358 6.16 24.30 1.79
C ASP A 358 6.69 23.28 2.82
N PRO A 359 5.92 22.22 3.11
CA PRO A 359 6.41 21.11 3.93
C PRO A 359 7.58 20.34 3.31
N GLY A 360 7.90 20.59 2.04
CA GLY A 360 8.84 19.81 1.25
C GLY A 360 8.21 18.56 0.65
N ASN A 361 8.79 18.11 -0.47
CA ASN A 361 8.34 16.89 -1.16
C ASN A 361 8.54 15.65 -0.29
N GLU A 362 9.56 15.68 0.57
CA GLU A 362 9.93 14.63 1.49
C GLU A 362 8.76 14.28 2.41
N ILE A 363 8.04 15.27 2.93
CA ILE A 363 6.87 15.07 3.78
C ILE A 363 5.60 14.89 2.95
N THR A 364 5.45 15.66 1.88
CA THR A 364 4.19 15.72 1.11
C THR A 364 3.91 14.42 0.35
N GLN A 365 4.93 13.68 -0.09
CA GLN A 365 4.76 12.40 -0.78
C GLN A 365 4.12 11.31 0.09
N TYR A 366 4.18 11.46 1.42
CA TYR A 366 3.60 10.54 2.39
C TYR A 366 2.27 11.04 2.98
N ALA A 367 1.84 12.26 2.61
CA ALA A 367 0.59 12.83 3.07
C ALA A 367 -0.57 12.40 2.16
N GLU A 368 -1.60 11.77 2.73
CA GLU A 368 -2.84 11.45 2.01
C GLU A 368 -3.74 12.68 1.85
N ALA A 369 -3.69 13.60 2.83
CA ALA A 369 -4.55 14.77 2.85
C ALA A 369 -3.95 15.93 3.64
N ILE A 370 -4.42 17.14 3.35
CA ILE A 370 -4.05 18.38 4.05
C ILE A 370 -5.32 19.01 4.61
N SER A 371 -5.38 19.17 5.93
CA SER A 371 -6.47 19.87 6.61
C SER A 371 -6.19 21.37 6.74
N LEU A 372 -7.16 22.19 6.33
CA LEU A 372 -7.07 23.67 6.31
C LEU A 372 -8.09 24.33 7.26
N PRO A 373 -7.75 25.52 7.76
CA PRO A 373 -6.72 25.80 8.76
C PRO A 373 -7.24 25.55 10.18
N LEU A 374 -6.36 25.10 11.08
CA LEU A 374 -6.67 24.90 12.49
C LEU A 374 -5.76 25.76 13.39
N SER A 375 -5.97 25.73 14.69
CA SER A 375 -5.11 26.44 15.67
C SER A 375 -4.33 25.42 16.49
N ILE A 376 -3.04 25.67 16.74
CA ILE A 376 -2.24 24.83 17.62
C ILE A 376 -2.81 24.85 19.06
N PRO A 377 -2.76 23.75 19.82
CA PRO A 377 -3.33 23.72 21.17
C PRO A 377 -2.37 24.27 22.25
N PHE A 378 -1.21 24.80 21.86
CA PHE A 378 -0.17 25.34 22.74
C PHE A 378 0.23 26.76 22.31
N ALA A 379 0.88 27.49 23.22
CA ALA A 379 1.33 28.84 22.95
C ALA A 379 2.73 28.84 22.32
N VAL A 380 2.96 29.75 21.36
CA VAL A 380 4.28 29.99 20.76
C VAL A 380 4.68 31.47 20.81
N GLU A 381 5.99 31.72 20.78
CA GLU A 381 6.60 33.05 20.66
C GLU A 381 7.98 32.94 19.96
N PHE A 382 8.50 34.04 19.39
CA PHE A 382 9.86 34.14 18.84
C PHE A 382 10.92 34.06 19.93
N ALA A 383 11.12 32.88 20.54
CA ALA A 383 11.90 32.68 21.76
C ALA A 383 13.05 31.68 21.63
N HIS A 384 13.33 31.20 20.41
CA HIS A 384 14.45 30.31 20.14
C HIS A 384 15.40 30.91 19.10
N THR A 385 16.69 30.65 19.25
CA THR A 385 17.74 30.93 18.26
C THR A 385 18.69 29.74 18.14
N GLY A 386 19.21 29.49 16.94
CA GLY A 386 20.17 28.43 16.67
C GLY A 386 20.89 28.62 15.34
N ASP A 387 21.92 27.81 15.10
CA ASP A 387 22.81 27.95 13.93
C ASP A 387 22.08 27.69 12.59
N TYR A 388 20.97 26.94 12.61
CA TYR A 388 20.17 26.52 11.45
C TYR A 388 19.62 27.66 10.58
N TYR A 389 19.27 28.80 11.18
CA TYR A 389 18.86 30.02 10.47
C TYR A 389 19.86 31.16 10.72
N GLY A 390 21.15 30.84 10.82
CA GLY A 390 22.21 31.81 11.09
C GLY A 390 22.03 32.58 12.41
N GLY A 391 21.39 32.00 13.42
CA GLY A 391 21.08 32.68 14.68
C GLY A 391 19.77 33.49 14.67
N ALA A 392 18.92 33.33 13.66
CA ALA A 392 17.62 34.01 13.62
C ALA A 392 16.72 33.63 14.83
N PRO A 393 15.88 34.58 15.31
CA PRO A 393 14.79 34.23 16.20
C PRO A 393 13.68 33.48 15.45
N ILE A 394 13.27 32.33 15.99
CA ILE A 394 12.20 31.48 15.46
C ILE A 394 11.14 31.20 16.52
N LEU A 395 9.98 30.70 16.09
CA LEU A 395 8.91 30.27 16.99
C LEU A 395 9.37 29.10 17.86
N ALA A 396 9.08 29.19 19.16
CA ALA A 396 9.35 28.18 20.17
C ALA A 396 8.07 27.90 20.97
N VAL A 397 7.94 26.68 21.51
CA VAL A 397 6.81 26.33 22.39
C VAL A 397 7.04 26.94 23.76
N MET A 398 6.07 27.73 24.23
CA MET A 398 6.24 28.56 25.42
C MET A 398 5.57 27.94 26.65
N PRO A 399 6.25 27.90 27.81
CA PRO A 399 5.61 27.55 29.07
C PRO A 399 4.68 28.69 29.56
N ASP A 400 3.64 28.33 30.32
CA ASP A 400 2.88 29.23 31.19
C ASP A 400 2.41 30.58 30.58
N LEU A 401 1.51 30.52 29.58
CA LEU A 401 0.81 31.68 28.97
C LEU A 401 1.71 32.75 28.30
N HIS A 402 3.02 32.52 28.20
CA HIS A 402 3.95 33.43 27.53
C HIS A 402 3.95 33.24 26.01
N GLY A 403 2.83 33.55 25.34
CA GLY A 403 2.73 33.44 23.89
C GLY A 403 1.28 33.39 23.43
N THR A 404 1.04 32.86 22.24
CA THR A 404 -0.33 32.64 21.76
C THR A 404 -0.43 31.42 20.86
N SER A 405 -1.64 30.88 20.75
CA SER A 405 -1.98 29.89 19.75
C SER A 405 -2.01 30.57 18.38
N VAL A 406 -1.38 29.94 17.39
CA VAL A 406 -1.30 30.45 16.02
C VAL A 406 -1.92 29.47 15.01
N PRO A 407 -2.27 29.94 13.80
CA PRO A 407 -2.78 29.06 12.76
C PRO A 407 -1.77 27.99 12.34
N ALA A 408 -2.28 26.80 12.04
CA ALA A 408 -1.52 25.63 11.64
C ALA A 408 -2.23 24.83 10.54
N THR A 409 -1.45 23.93 9.94
CA THR A 409 -1.88 22.98 8.91
C THR A 409 -1.58 21.57 9.42
N LEU A 410 -2.56 20.67 9.34
CA LEU A 410 -2.35 19.26 9.69
C LEU A 410 -2.23 18.46 8.40
N LEU A 411 -1.07 17.83 8.20
CA LEU A 411 -0.88 16.81 7.21
C LEU A 411 -1.35 15.48 7.80
N HIS A 412 -2.27 14.84 7.10
CA HIS A 412 -2.71 13.49 7.40
C HIS A 412 -1.75 12.55 6.69
N MET A 413 -0.91 11.87 7.46
CA MET A 413 -0.01 10.89 6.86
C MET A 413 -0.80 9.64 6.58
N ASP A 414 -0.38 8.93 5.55
CA ASP A 414 -0.88 7.58 5.29
C ASP A 414 -0.75 6.76 6.59
N PRO A 415 -1.85 6.17 7.11
CA PRO A 415 -1.82 5.34 8.32
C PRO A 415 -0.88 4.14 8.20
N ALA A 416 -0.48 3.78 6.99
CA ALA A 416 0.50 2.75 6.72
C ALA A 416 1.95 3.23 6.96
N VAL A 417 2.24 4.53 6.99
CA VAL A 417 3.61 5.01 7.24
C VAL A 417 3.94 4.81 8.72
N ASP A 418 4.94 3.95 8.99
CA ASP A 418 5.50 3.80 10.34
C ASP A 418 6.39 5.00 10.64
N LEU A 419 5.80 6.01 11.25
CA LEU A 419 6.54 7.14 11.78
C LEU A 419 7.16 6.75 13.12
N ASP A 420 8.28 6.02 13.05
CA ASP A 420 9.20 5.95 14.18
C ASP A 420 10.01 7.24 14.30
N GLN A 421 10.73 7.40 15.42
CA GLN A 421 11.45 8.64 15.69
C GLN A 421 12.52 8.93 14.64
N ASP A 422 13.19 7.89 14.11
CA ASP A 422 14.28 8.02 13.15
C ASP A 422 13.76 8.52 11.79
N PHE A 423 12.60 8.00 11.35
CA PHE A 423 11.95 8.42 10.12
C PHE A 423 11.33 9.83 10.24
N ILE A 424 10.79 10.18 11.42
CA ILE A 424 10.30 11.54 11.67
C ILE A 424 11.45 12.54 11.67
N ASP A 425 12.57 12.20 12.30
CA ASP A 425 13.79 12.99 12.29
C ASP A 425 14.30 13.18 10.85
N PHE A 426 14.32 12.10 10.04
CA PHE A 426 14.66 12.13 8.62
C PHE A 426 13.74 13.05 7.81
N LEU A 427 12.44 13.07 8.08
CA LEU A 427 11.47 13.90 7.34
C LEU A 427 11.57 15.38 7.69
N ILE A 428 11.82 15.68 8.97
CA ILE A 428 11.79 17.04 9.48
C ILE A 428 13.15 17.73 9.34
N TYR A 429 14.25 17.04 9.61
CA TYR A 429 15.58 17.65 9.72
C TYR A 429 16.08 18.31 8.41
N PRO A 430 15.88 17.73 7.20
CA PRO A 430 16.27 18.35 5.93
C PRO A 430 15.53 19.65 5.60
N GLN A 431 14.33 19.88 6.15
CA GLN A 431 13.62 21.16 5.98
C GLN A 431 14.27 22.30 6.76
N TRP A 432 15.23 22.00 7.64
CA TRP A 432 15.84 22.93 8.60
C TRP A 432 17.34 23.16 8.38
N VAL A 433 18.02 22.33 7.59
CA VAL A 433 19.46 22.47 7.32
C VAL A 433 19.68 23.25 6.01
N LEU A 434 20.52 24.28 6.08
CA LEU A 434 20.85 25.21 4.99
C LEU A 434 21.52 24.55 3.76
N GLU A 435 22.02 23.33 3.90
CA GLU A 435 22.66 22.57 2.82
C GLU A 435 21.70 21.46 2.32
N ARG A 436 20.87 21.79 1.32
CA ARG A 436 20.17 20.80 0.48
C ARG A 436 21.16 20.19 -0.52
N ASP A 437 22.15 19.46 -0.02
CA ASP A 437 23.03 18.63 -0.85
C ASP A 437 22.49 17.19 -0.76
N GLU A 438 21.85 16.71 -1.82
CA GLU A 438 21.17 15.40 -1.88
C GLU A 438 22.12 14.24 -1.50
N GLU A 439 23.43 14.39 -1.72
CA GLU A 439 24.44 13.38 -1.41
C GLU A 439 24.90 13.38 0.06
N LYS A 440 24.61 14.45 0.83
CA LYS A 440 25.06 14.63 2.24
C LYS A 440 23.95 14.62 3.29
N SER A 441 22.68 14.69 2.88
CA SER A 441 21.53 14.70 3.80
C SER A 441 21.53 13.50 4.77
N LEU A 442 21.98 12.33 4.29
CA LEU A 442 22.11 11.11 5.10
C LEU A 442 23.28 11.16 6.09
N THR A 443 24.38 11.82 5.76
CA THR A 443 25.58 11.89 6.62
C THR A 443 25.43 12.89 7.77
N TYR A 444 24.54 13.88 7.60
CA TYR A 444 24.21 14.86 8.64
C TYR A 444 23.36 14.28 9.78
N LEU A 445 22.57 13.23 9.53
CA LEU A 445 21.75 12.56 10.55
C LEU A 445 22.61 11.91 11.63
N GLU A 446 23.73 11.29 11.26
CA GLU A 446 24.64 10.65 12.22
C GLU A 446 25.39 11.64 13.12
N VAL A 447 25.68 12.86 12.63
CA VAL A 447 26.48 13.86 13.37
C VAL A 447 25.61 14.78 14.23
N ALA A 448 24.36 15.02 13.84
CA ALA A 448 23.44 15.87 14.59
C ALA A 448 22.94 15.23 15.91
N TRP A 449 22.89 13.90 15.97
CA TRP A 449 22.33 13.15 17.10
C TRP A 449 23.20 13.15 18.36
N GLU A 450 24.52 13.29 18.26
CA GLU A 450 25.41 13.21 19.44
C GLU A 450 25.52 14.54 20.22
N GLU A 451 25.22 15.71 19.62
CA GLU A 451 25.60 16.98 20.23
C GLU A 451 24.49 17.94 20.73
N LYS A 452 23.21 17.90 20.31
CA LYS A 452 22.30 19.01 20.70
C LYS A 452 20.82 18.64 20.89
N GLY A 453 20.40 18.55 22.15
CA GLY A 453 18.98 18.61 22.59
C GLY A 453 18.35 20.00 22.45
N VAL A 454 18.37 20.57 21.24
CA VAL A 454 18.01 22.00 21.00
C VAL A 454 16.69 22.15 20.24
N ILE A 455 16.28 21.18 19.42
CA ILE A 455 14.97 21.17 18.74
C ILE A 455 14.32 19.80 18.98
N GLY A 456 13.28 19.76 19.81
CA GLY A 456 12.52 18.53 20.06
C GLY A 456 11.42 18.35 19.03
N ILE A 457 11.10 17.10 18.70
CA ILE A 457 9.80 16.74 18.15
C ILE A 457 8.92 16.33 19.33
N ASP A 458 7.73 16.90 19.40
CA ASP A 458 6.75 16.56 20.43
C ASP A 458 5.48 16.02 19.76
N THR A 459 4.62 15.41 20.57
CA THR A 459 3.48 14.65 20.10
C THR A 459 2.19 15.06 20.80
N LEU A 460 1.14 15.24 20.01
CA LEU A 460 -0.23 15.35 20.50
C LEU A 460 -0.93 14.01 20.28
N ALA A 461 -1.49 13.44 21.34
CA ALA A 461 -2.34 12.26 21.21
C ALA A 461 -3.75 12.67 20.74
N HIS A 462 -4.32 11.91 19.80
CA HIS A 462 -5.73 12.05 19.39
C HIS A 462 -6.12 13.44 18.89
N PHE A 463 -5.19 14.18 18.28
CA PHE A 463 -5.42 15.52 17.79
C PHE A 463 -6.09 15.48 16.41
N HIS A 464 -7.28 16.09 16.29
CA HIS A 464 -8.06 16.12 15.05
C HIS A 464 -8.29 14.73 14.41
N GLY A 465 -8.45 13.71 15.24
CA GLY A 465 -8.73 12.34 14.80
C GLY A 465 -7.49 11.52 14.42
N MET A 466 -6.28 12.08 14.50
CA MET A 466 -5.01 11.37 14.29
C MET A 466 -4.60 10.64 15.57
N ASP A 467 -4.05 9.42 15.47
CA ASP A 467 -3.59 8.68 16.64
C ASP A 467 -2.47 9.42 17.38
N ARG A 468 -1.48 9.89 16.61
CA ARG A 468 -0.37 10.72 17.07
C ARG A 468 -0.17 11.85 16.07
N THR A 469 -0.04 13.08 16.55
CA THR A 469 0.32 14.22 15.71
C THR A 469 1.67 14.76 16.15
N PHE A 470 2.65 14.64 15.27
CA PHE A 470 4.01 15.13 15.45
C PHE A 470 4.08 16.61 15.10
N PHE A 471 4.83 17.36 15.88
CA PHE A 471 5.12 18.75 15.58
C PHE A 471 6.50 19.11 16.10
N LEU A 472 7.08 20.12 15.48
CA LEU A 472 8.31 20.70 15.98
C LEU A 472 8.06 21.50 17.24
N ALA A 473 8.89 21.29 18.25
CA ALA A 473 8.84 21.98 19.52
C ALA A 473 10.23 22.52 19.90
N PRO A 474 10.72 23.59 19.22
CA PRO A 474 11.94 24.26 19.66
C PRO A 474 11.79 24.74 21.11
N VAL A 475 12.78 24.45 21.95
CA VAL A 475 12.77 24.84 23.37
C VAL A 475 13.23 26.29 23.50
N PRO A 476 12.49 27.18 24.19
CA PRO A 476 12.88 28.59 24.28
C PRO A 476 14.25 28.74 24.96
N ASN A 477 15.17 29.45 24.31
CA ASN A 477 16.52 29.71 24.81
C ASN A 477 16.87 31.21 24.87
N LEU A 478 15.97 32.08 24.40
CA LEU A 478 16.08 33.53 24.53
C LEU A 478 15.48 33.99 25.86
N ALA A 479 16.25 33.90 26.95
CA ALA A 479 15.77 34.22 28.30
C ALA A 479 15.10 35.61 28.42
N PHE A 480 15.55 36.60 27.63
CA PHE A 480 14.98 37.95 27.63
C PHE A 480 13.56 38.03 27.09
N VAL A 481 13.11 37.05 26.31
CA VAL A 481 11.72 36.99 25.83
C VAL A 481 10.78 36.70 27.00
N MET A 482 11.24 35.89 27.97
CA MET A 482 10.50 35.52 29.18
C MET A 482 10.62 36.54 30.31
N ASP A 483 11.50 37.53 30.21
CA ASP A 483 11.70 38.56 31.24
C ASP A 483 10.47 39.48 31.33
N GLN A 484 9.69 39.37 32.41
CA GLN A 484 8.46 40.16 32.60
C GLN A 484 8.73 41.64 32.89
N GLU A 485 9.92 42.00 33.37
CA GLU A 485 10.29 43.38 33.66
C GLU A 485 10.75 44.14 32.39
N MET A 486 11.10 43.39 31.34
CA MET A 486 11.52 43.95 30.06
C MET A 486 10.31 44.35 29.20
N SER A 487 10.27 45.60 28.74
CA SER A 487 9.21 46.07 27.85
C SER A 487 9.22 45.34 26.50
N GLU A 488 8.04 45.17 25.89
CA GLU A 488 7.90 44.55 24.55
C GLU A 488 8.76 45.26 23.49
N ALA A 489 8.86 46.59 23.55
CA ALA A 489 9.70 47.37 22.66
C ALA A 489 11.18 47.03 22.78
N GLU A 490 11.68 46.78 24.00
CA GLU A 490 13.05 46.36 24.22
C GLU A 490 13.28 44.92 23.75
N LYS A 491 12.33 44.00 24.01
CA LYS A 491 12.36 42.63 23.48
C LYS A 491 12.40 42.63 21.95
N GLY A 492 11.54 43.42 21.32
CA GLY A 492 11.47 43.58 19.87
C GLY A 492 12.79 44.09 19.26
N ARG A 493 13.46 45.05 19.91
CA ARG A 493 14.80 45.51 19.49
C ARG A 493 15.84 44.40 19.53
N ARG A 494 15.83 43.56 20.57
CA ARG A 494 16.78 42.45 20.70
C ARG A 494 16.52 41.34 19.67
N LEU A 495 15.26 41.01 19.41
CA LEU A 495 14.88 40.10 18.32
C LEU A 495 15.31 40.64 16.96
N ALA A 496 15.09 41.94 16.70
CA ALA A 496 15.53 42.60 15.48
C ALA A 496 17.05 42.58 15.29
N ALA A 497 17.83 42.74 16.36
CA ALA A 497 19.28 42.61 16.31
C ALA A 497 19.71 41.21 15.88
N LEU A 498 19.17 40.15 16.50
CA LEU A 498 19.44 38.75 16.15
C LEU A 498 19.06 38.45 14.69
N ALA A 499 17.92 38.97 14.22
CA ALA A 499 17.49 38.82 12.83
C ALA A 499 18.46 39.49 11.84
N VAL A 500 18.98 40.67 12.18
CA VAL A 500 19.99 41.36 11.37
C VAL A 500 21.34 40.64 11.42
N GLU A 501 21.69 40.06 12.57
CA GLU A 501 22.89 39.22 12.73
C GLU A 501 22.82 37.97 11.86
N SER A 502 21.62 37.40 11.72
CA SER A 502 21.37 36.24 10.86
C SER A 502 21.49 36.51 9.36
N LEU A 503 21.64 37.76 8.91
CA LEU A 503 21.96 38.07 7.52
C LEU A 503 23.43 37.77 7.21
N THR A 504 23.67 36.65 6.54
CA THR A 504 24.99 36.15 6.16
C THR A 504 25.07 35.92 4.65
N GLU A 505 26.26 35.63 4.13
CA GLU A 505 26.46 35.25 2.73
C GLU A 505 25.70 33.97 2.34
N LEU A 506 25.37 33.11 3.32
CA LEU A 506 24.62 31.88 3.11
C LEU A 506 23.10 32.07 3.23
N THR A 507 22.66 32.77 4.28
CA THR A 507 21.23 32.88 4.63
C THR A 507 20.49 33.93 3.80
N TYR A 508 21.16 35.02 3.40
CA TYR A 508 20.52 36.06 2.59
C TYR A 508 20.17 35.58 1.17
N PRO A 509 21.06 34.89 0.43
CA PRO A 509 20.70 34.35 -0.87
C PRO A 509 19.62 33.28 -0.79
N SER A 510 19.68 32.39 0.21
CA SER A 510 18.75 31.26 0.37
C SER A 510 17.40 31.62 0.97
N GLY A 511 17.22 32.84 1.49
CA GLY A 511 15.96 33.29 2.10
C GLY A 511 15.71 32.69 3.48
N THR A 512 16.75 32.29 4.19
CA THR A 512 16.69 31.60 5.49
C THR A 512 17.20 32.48 6.64
N ASP A 513 17.12 33.80 6.48
CA ASP A 513 17.41 34.76 7.55
C ASP A 513 16.16 35.08 8.39
N GLY A 514 16.37 35.62 9.59
CA GLY A 514 15.31 35.92 10.55
C GLY A 514 14.32 36.99 10.11
N ILE A 515 14.71 37.90 9.21
CA ILE A 515 13.77 38.89 8.67
C ILE A 515 12.82 38.19 7.71
N ARG A 516 13.35 37.30 6.84
CA ARG A 516 12.51 36.50 5.96
C ARG A 516 11.59 35.55 6.73
N TYR A 517 12.10 34.89 7.76
CA TYR A 517 11.29 34.05 8.65
C TYR A 517 10.10 34.83 9.25
N LEU A 518 10.33 36.04 9.76
CA LEU A 518 9.25 36.90 10.29
C LEU A 518 8.23 37.28 9.21
N VAL A 519 8.69 37.62 8.00
CA VAL A 519 7.80 37.91 6.86
C VAL A 519 6.90 36.72 6.56
N ASP A 520 7.48 35.52 6.44
CA ASP A 520 6.75 34.32 6.10
C ASP A 520 5.76 33.93 7.22
N ALA A 521 6.14 34.10 8.49
CA ALA A 521 5.24 33.90 9.63
C ALA A 521 4.02 34.85 9.59
N ILE A 522 4.24 36.16 9.41
CA ILE A 522 3.16 37.16 9.34
C ILE A 522 2.24 36.86 8.15
N ASN A 523 2.79 36.53 6.98
CA ASN A 523 2.00 36.20 5.78
C ASN A 523 1.08 34.99 5.98
N GLN A 524 1.40 34.11 6.94
CA GLN A 524 0.58 32.96 7.30
C GLN A 524 -0.42 33.22 8.44
N GLY A 525 -0.52 34.46 8.90
CA GLY A 525 -1.39 34.85 10.00
C GLY A 525 -0.83 34.49 11.38
N VAL A 526 0.49 34.29 11.50
CA VAL A 526 1.15 34.15 12.80
C VAL A 526 1.33 35.53 13.42
N GLU A 527 0.51 35.82 14.43
CA GLU A 527 0.63 37.02 15.26
C GLU A 527 0.82 36.60 16.71
N THR A 528 2.02 36.82 17.25
CA THR A 528 2.39 36.60 18.66
C THR A 528 2.43 37.94 19.41
N PRO A 529 2.46 37.93 20.76
CA PRO A 529 2.62 39.16 21.54
C PRO A 529 3.78 40.06 21.06
N LEU A 530 4.92 39.50 20.65
CA LEU A 530 6.08 40.28 20.20
C LEU A 530 6.10 40.60 18.70
N THR A 531 5.19 40.07 17.87
CA THR A 531 5.21 40.29 16.40
C THR A 531 5.29 41.77 16.03
N THR A 532 4.46 42.62 16.63
CA THR A 532 4.42 44.07 16.31
C THR A 532 5.71 44.77 16.71
N ALA A 533 6.17 44.58 17.96
CA ALA A 533 7.37 45.22 18.46
C ALA A 533 8.64 44.78 17.70
N TYR A 534 8.72 43.50 17.33
CA TYR A 534 9.81 42.94 16.53
C TYR A 534 9.83 43.53 15.11
N ARG A 535 8.67 43.53 14.42
CA ARG A 535 8.54 44.14 13.09
C ARG A 535 8.94 45.61 13.11
N ASP A 536 8.38 46.39 14.02
CA ASP A 536 8.58 47.84 14.06
C ASP A 536 10.06 48.18 14.35
N ALA A 537 10.73 47.40 15.19
CA ALA A 537 12.16 47.54 15.44
C ALA A 537 13.02 47.30 14.18
N LEU A 538 12.69 46.29 13.36
CA LEU A 538 13.37 46.04 12.08
C LEU A 538 13.18 47.19 11.10
N LEU A 539 11.96 47.74 10.98
CA LEU A 539 11.68 48.88 10.10
C LEU A 539 12.47 50.12 10.52
N ILE A 540 12.57 50.39 11.82
CA ILE A 540 13.37 51.49 12.38
C ILE A 540 14.86 51.28 12.09
N LEU A 541 15.40 50.08 12.34
CA LEU A 541 16.80 49.76 12.03
C LEU A 541 17.11 49.96 10.54
N ALA A 542 16.14 49.71 9.66
CA ALA A 542 16.26 49.90 8.22
C ALA A 542 15.94 51.33 7.73
N ASP A 543 16.09 52.34 8.60
CA ASP A 543 15.80 53.75 8.30
C ASP A 543 14.34 53.94 7.84
N HIS A 544 13.43 53.52 8.71
CA HIS A 544 11.98 53.59 8.51
C HIS A 544 11.53 53.02 7.16
N ALA A 545 12.00 51.80 6.86
CA ALA A 545 11.57 51.10 5.65
C ALA A 545 10.04 50.95 5.62
N PRO A 546 9.40 51.02 4.43
CA PRO A 546 7.94 50.95 4.32
C PRO A 546 7.38 49.56 4.65
N ASP A 547 8.20 48.51 4.52
CA ASP A 547 7.85 47.12 4.78
C ASP A 547 9.10 46.29 5.10
N LEU A 548 8.89 45.05 5.56
CA LEU A 548 9.97 44.15 5.98
C LEU A 548 10.83 43.66 4.80
N VAL A 549 10.29 43.59 3.58
CA VAL A 549 11.05 43.18 2.39
C VAL A 549 12.08 44.24 2.05
N THR A 550 11.66 45.49 1.99
CA THR A 550 12.52 46.65 1.81
C THR A 550 13.50 46.79 2.98
N ALA A 551 13.07 46.50 4.21
CA ALA A 551 13.95 46.50 5.37
C ALA A 551 15.09 45.49 5.21
N ARG A 552 14.76 44.25 4.80
CA ARG A 552 15.71 43.17 4.55
C ARG A 552 16.76 43.57 3.51
N GLU A 553 16.35 44.12 2.37
CA GLU A 553 17.26 44.57 1.30
C GLU A 553 18.21 45.66 1.78
N ARG A 554 17.70 46.67 2.48
CA ARG A 554 18.52 47.78 3.02
C ARG A 554 19.52 47.29 4.05
N LEU A 555 19.10 46.40 4.95
CA LEU A 555 19.94 45.84 6.00
C LEU A 555 21.02 44.91 5.41
N ALA A 556 20.66 44.11 4.40
CA ALA A 556 21.62 43.29 3.64
C ALA A 556 22.65 44.15 2.89
N ALA A 557 22.22 45.23 2.22
CA ALA A 557 23.13 46.16 1.55
C ALA A 557 24.12 46.81 2.52
N ARG A 558 23.68 47.21 3.72
CA ARG A 558 24.57 47.74 4.78
C ARG A 558 25.58 46.73 5.29
N ARG A 559 25.26 45.44 5.23
CA ARG A 559 26.17 44.33 5.55
C ARG A 559 27.05 43.89 4.38
N GLY A 560 26.97 44.58 3.23
CA GLY A 560 27.73 44.24 2.04
C GLY A 560 27.16 43.06 1.25
N LEU A 561 25.96 42.56 1.57
CA LEU A 561 25.35 41.38 0.93
C LEU A 561 24.48 41.71 -0.29
N GLY A 562 24.21 42.99 -0.55
CA GLY A 562 23.28 43.43 -1.61
C GLY A 562 23.71 43.11 -3.04
N HIS A 563 24.94 42.62 -3.25
CA HIS A 563 25.44 42.16 -4.54
C HIS A 563 25.18 40.66 -4.79
N LEU A 564 24.77 39.91 -3.77
CA LEU A 564 24.49 38.49 -3.89
C LEU A 564 23.12 38.27 -4.54
N PRO A 565 22.98 37.26 -5.43
CA PRO A 565 21.69 36.92 -6.01
C PRO A 565 20.75 36.42 -4.92
N VAL A 566 19.52 36.96 -4.88
CA VAL A 566 18.46 36.42 -4.03
C VAL A 566 17.83 35.25 -4.78
N TRP A 567 17.96 34.05 -4.25
CA TRP A 567 17.26 32.89 -4.80
C TRP A 567 15.78 33.04 -4.46
N SER A 568 14.98 33.29 -5.48
CA SER A 568 13.53 33.29 -5.34
C SER A 568 13.06 31.84 -5.20
N ILE A 569 12.51 31.48 -4.04
CA ILE A 569 11.83 30.18 -3.86
C ILE A 569 10.66 30.05 -4.87
N ALA A 570 10.10 31.16 -5.38
CA ALA A 570 9.09 31.12 -6.43
C ALA A 570 9.64 30.66 -7.80
N ASP A 571 10.95 30.75 -8.03
CA ASP A 571 11.61 30.22 -9.23
C ASP A 571 11.91 28.72 -9.13
N ASN A 572 11.67 28.09 -7.98
CA ASN A 572 11.73 26.63 -7.83
C ASN A 572 10.37 25.95 -8.09
N ARG A 573 9.51 26.58 -8.91
CA ARG A 573 8.42 25.90 -9.62
C ARG A 573 8.96 25.28 -10.91
N PHE A 574 9.87 24.32 -10.80
CA PHE A 574 10.26 23.44 -11.91
C PHE A 574 9.71 22.04 -11.58
N ALA A 575 8.80 21.50 -12.39
CA ALA A 575 9.04 20.79 -13.65
C ALA A 575 9.50 19.35 -13.40
#